data_AF-A0A521IKA6-F1
#
_entry.id   AF-A0A521IKA6-F1
#
_cell.length_a   1.000
_cell.length_b   1.000
_cell.length_c   1.000
_cell.angle_alpha   90.00
_cell.angle_beta   90.00
_cell.angle_gamma   90.00
#
_symmetry.space_group_name_H-M   'P 1'
#
loop_
_entity.id
_entity.type
_entity.pdbx_description
1 polymer ?
#
loop_
_entity_poly.entity_id
_entity_poly.type
_entity_poly.pdbx_seq_one_letter_code
_entity_poly.pdbx_strand_id
1 'polypeptide(L)'
;MPYTEPYDALDEKTRDISRAITSLKEEIEAVNWYNQRVYTTKDPELAAIMAHNRDEEIEHACMTIEWLRRNMDKWDEELRTYLFTDGSIIEAEESAMGRTGSSSPKSGSSLSIGNLKK
;
A
#
# COMPACT_ATOMS: atom_id res chain seq x y z
N MET A 1 13.64 14.75 -6.80
CA MET A 1 12.72 15.47 -7.73
C MET A 1 12.64 16.95 -7.34
N PRO A 2 12.55 17.90 -8.28
CA PRO A 2 12.48 19.32 -7.97
C PRO A 2 11.13 19.73 -7.34
N TYR A 3 11.14 20.79 -6.54
CA TYR A 3 9.92 21.47 -6.09
C TYR A 3 9.14 22.00 -7.29
N THR A 4 7.82 21.82 -7.30
CA THR A 4 6.93 22.33 -8.36
C THR A 4 6.41 23.74 -8.08
N GLU A 5 6.48 24.17 -6.82
CA GLU A 5 6.12 25.50 -6.36
C GLU A 5 7.37 26.26 -5.90
N PRO A 6 7.37 27.60 -5.87
CA PRO A 6 8.51 28.38 -5.39
C PRO A 6 8.94 27.96 -3.98
N TYR A 7 10.24 27.66 -3.81
CA TYR A 7 10.78 27.17 -2.54
C TYR A 7 10.42 28.07 -1.37
N ASP A 8 10.58 29.39 -1.55
CA ASP A 8 10.34 30.41 -0.53
C ASP A 8 8.87 30.56 -0.14
N ALA A 9 7.94 30.04 -0.94
CA ALA A 9 6.50 30.03 -0.63
C ALA A 9 6.08 28.86 0.26
N LEU A 10 6.93 27.83 0.40
CA LEU A 10 6.65 26.64 1.21
C LEU A 10 7.12 26.85 2.64
N ASP A 11 6.31 26.46 3.62
CA ASP A 11 6.78 26.40 5.01
C ASP A 11 7.74 25.22 5.24
N GLU A 12 8.42 25.22 6.40
CA GLU A 12 9.42 24.21 6.75
C GLU A 12 8.83 22.79 6.77
N LYS A 13 7.64 22.63 7.38
CA LYS A 13 6.96 21.32 7.46
C LYS A 13 6.63 20.77 6.07
N THR A 14 6.18 21.61 5.15
CA THR A 14 5.88 21.23 3.76
C THR A 14 7.14 20.83 3.02
N ARG A 15 8.25 21.52 3.25
CA ARG A 15 9.55 21.16 2.68
C ARG A 15 10.03 19.81 3.22
N ASP A 16 9.84 19.51 4.50
CA ASP A 16 10.19 18.20 5.09
C ASP A 16 9.31 17.07 4.58
N ILE A 17 8.00 17.29 4.46
CA ILE A 17 7.09 16.33 3.83
C ILE A 17 7.50 16.07 2.38
N SER A 18 7.88 17.11 1.63
CA SER A 18 8.37 16.96 0.26
C SER A 18 9.67 16.14 0.18
N ARG A 19 10.59 16.32 1.13
CA ARG A 19 11.80 15.47 1.25
C ARG A 19 11.40 14.01 1.47
N ALA A 20 10.57 13.72 2.48
CA ALA A 20 10.14 12.37 2.81
C ALA A 20 9.38 11.69 1.66
N ILE A 21 8.45 12.39 0.99
CA ILE A 21 7.74 11.85 -0.19
C ILE A 21 8.70 11.57 -1.34
N THR A 22 9.68 12.45 -1.57
CA THR A 22 10.67 12.25 -2.64
C THR A 22 11.54 11.02 -2.35
N SER A 23 12.05 10.88 -1.12
CA SER A 23 12.81 9.71 -0.70
C SER A 23 11.98 8.43 -0.84
N LEU A 24 10.74 8.40 -0.32
CA LEU A 24 9.86 7.23 -0.47
C LEU A 24 9.65 6.82 -1.94
N LYS A 25 9.49 7.78 -2.85
CA LYS A 25 9.35 7.50 -4.28
C LYS A 25 10.63 6.89 -4.87
N GLU A 26 11.79 7.41 -4.49
CA GLU A 26 13.10 6.92 -4.93
C GLU A 26 13.31 5.47 -4.46
N GLU A 27 12.96 5.16 -3.20
CA GLU A 27 13.05 3.78 -2.69
C GLU A 27 12.11 2.82 -3.43
N ILE A 28 10.86 3.21 -3.66
CA ILE A 28 9.89 2.37 -4.42
C ILE A 28 10.38 2.14 -5.86
N GLU A 29 10.98 3.16 -6.50
CA GLU A 29 11.55 3.04 -7.83
C GLU A 29 12.76 2.09 -7.84
N ALA A 30 13.64 2.19 -6.84
CA ALA A 30 14.77 1.29 -6.67
C ALA A 30 14.31 -0.16 -6.48
N VAL A 31 13.31 -0.42 -5.63
CA VAL A 31 12.69 -1.76 -5.47
C VAL A 31 12.23 -2.31 -6.81
N ASN A 32 11.48 -1.52 -7.59
CA ASN A 32 10.99 -1.94 -8.90
C ASN A 32 12.14 -2.29 -9.86
N TRP A 33 13.15 -1.43 -9.96
CA TRP A 33 14.28 -1.65 -10.85
C TRP A 33 15.13 -2.85 -10.44
N TYR A 34 15.42 -3.00 -9.14
CA TYR A 34 16.16 -4.15 -8.65
C TYR A 34 15.38 -5.43 -8.87
N ASN A 35 14.07 -5.44 -8.64
CA ASN A 35 13.24 -6.62 -8.90
C ASN A 35 13.30 -7.05 -10.37
N GLN A 36 13.19 -6.10 -11.32
CA GLN A 36 13.36 -6.42 -12.75
C GLN A 36 14.76 -6.97 -13.06
N ARG A 37 15.82 -6.39 -12.49
CA ARG A 37 17.21 -6.81 -12.70
C ARG A 37 17.47 -8.22 -12.17
N VAL A 38 16.94 -8.55 -10.98
CA VAL A 38 17.04 -9.89 -10.38
C VAL A 38 16.49 -10.95 -11.34
N TYR A 39 15.36 -10.69 -11.99
CA TYR A 39 14.74 -11.67 -12.91
C TYR A 39 15.29 -11.66 -14.35
N THR A 40 16.15 -10.71 -14.71
CA THR A 40 16.65 -10.57 -16.08
C THR A 40 18.16 -10.78 -16.22
N THR A 41 18.93 -10.62 -15.13
CA THR A 41 20.36 -10.89 -15.14
C THR A 41 20.66 -12.37 -15.35
N LYS A 42 21.80 -12.66 -15.99
CA LYS A 42 22.33 -14.02 -16.17
C LYS A 42 23.45 -14.35 -15.19
N ASP A 43 23.92 -13.36 -14.44
CA ASP A 43 24.97 -13.51 -13.43
C ASP A 43 24.33 -13.75 -12.06
N PRO A 44 24.56 -14.92 -11.43
CA PRO A 44 23.96 -15.28 -10.15
C PRO A 44 24.51 -14.47 -8.97
N GLU A 45 25.75 -14.02 -9.02
CA GLU A 45 26.34 -13.17 -7.96
C GLU A 45 25.70 -11.78 -8.02
N LEU A 46 25.56 -11.22 -9.22
CA LEU A 46 24.85 -9.96 -9.41
C LEU A 46 23.37 -10.07 -8.98
N ALA A 47 22.69 -11.19 -9.28
CA ALA A 47 21.32 -11.41 -8.84
C ALA A 47 21.18 -11.37 -7.31
N ALA A 48 22.14 -11.97 -6.60
CA ALA A 48 22.14 -11.97 -5.14
C ALA A 48 22.33 -10.57 -4.55
N ILE A 49 23.25 -9.78 -5.10
CA ILE A 49 23.47 -8.37 -4.67
C ILE A 49 22.22 -7.53 -4.93
N MET A 50 21.61 -7.66 -6.11
CA MET A 50 20.42 -6.89 -6.47
C MET A 50 19.21 -7.28 -5.60
N ALA A 51 19.07 -8.55 -5.24
CA ALA A 51 18.01 -9.00 -4.33
C ALA A 51 18.21 -8.49 -2.90
N HIS A 52 19.45 -8.52 -2.40
CA HIS A 52 19.80 -7.93 -1.11
C HIS A 52 19.41 -6.45 -1.06
N ASN A 53 19.91 -5.66 -2.01
CA ASN A 53 19.62 -4.22 -2.06
C ASN A 53 18.12 -3.95 -2.19
N ARG A 54 17.40 -4.69 -3.05
CA ARG A 54 15.94 -4.57 -3.19
C ARG A 54 15.23 -4.68 -1.84
N ASP A 55 15.62 -5.67 -1.04
CA ASP A 55 14.94 -5.97 0.21
C ASP A 55 15.29 -4.92 1.29
N GLU A 56 16.50 -4.36 1.28
CA GLU A 56 16.87 -3.20 2.12
C GLU A 56 16.09 -1.93 1.74
N GLU A 57 15.87 -1.64 0.45
CA GLU A 57 15.09 -0.45 0.07
C GLU A 57 13.63 -0.53 0.52
N ILE A 58 13.07 -1.75 0.71
CA ILE A 58 11.75 -1.94 1.32
C ILE A 58 11.77 -1.48 2.78
N GLU A 59 12.84 -1.74 3.52
CA GLU A 59 13.02 -1.22 4.89
C GLU A 59 13.06 0.31 4.87
N HIS A 60 13.87 0.91 4.00
CA HIS A 60 13.96 2.37 3.86
C HIS A 60 12.60 3.02 3.53
N ALA A 61 11.85 2.41 2.61
CA ALA A 61 10.49 2.84 2.28
C ALA A 61 9.55 2.76 3.51
N CYS A 62 9.58 1.65 4.25
CA CYS A 62 8.78 1.44 5.46
C CYS A 62 9.13 2.45 6.59
N MET A 63 10.40 2.75 6.79
CA MET A 63 10.82 3.76 7.75
C MET A 63 10.33 5.17 7.36
N THR A 64 10.41 5.49 6.07
CA THR A 64 10.01 6.81 5.55
C THR A 64 8.49 7.00 5.57
N ILE A 65 7.71 5.99 5.18
CA ILE A 65 6.24 6.06 5.24
C ILE A 65 5.73 6.13 6.68
N GLU A 66 6.42 5.52 7.64
CA GLU A 66 6.09 5.68 9.07
C GLU A 66 6.31 7.12 9.56
N TRP A 67 7.37 7.80 9.09
CA TRP A 67 7.53 9.22 9.40
C TRP A 67 6.39 10.05 8.80
N LEU A 68 5.98 9.77 7.55
CA LEU A 68 4.83 10.44 6.91
C LEU A 68 3.53 10.20 7.69
N ARG A 69 3.27 8.97 8.13
CA ARG A 69 2.12 8.61 8.97
C ARG A 69 2.06 9.48 10.24
N ARG A 70 3.20 9.75 10.88
CA ARG A 70 3.28 10.56 12.10
C ARG A 70 3.14 12.06 11.87
N ASN A 71 3.36 12.55 10.65
CA ASN A 71 3.53 13.99 10.38
C ASN A 71 2.47 14.59 9.44
N MET A 72 1.66 13.76 8.79
CA MET A 72 0.62 14.19 7.85
C MET A 72 -0.66 13.36 8.04
N ASP A 73 -1.61 13.91 8.79
CA ASP A 73 -2.77 13.22 9.38
C ASP A 73 -3.51 12.25 8.45
N LYS A 74 -3.72 12.63 7.18
CA LYS A 74 -4.43 11.77 6.23
C LYS A 74 -3.70 10.45 5.94
N TRP A 75 -2.37 10.41 6.03
CA TRP A 75 -1.63 9.15 5.95
C TRP A 75 -1.97 8.20 7.10
N ASP A 76 -2.14 8.68 8.33
CA ASP A 76 -2.51 7.81 9.46
C ASP A 76 -3.88 7.17 9.27
N GLU A 77 -4.85 7.97 8.84
CA GLU A 77 -6.21 7.51 8.57
C GLU A 77 -6.24 6.40 7.51
N GLU A 78 -5.64 6.65 6.34
CA GLU A 78 -5.67 5.71 5.23
C GLU A 78 -4.83 4.46 5.53
N LEU A 79 -3.63 4.61 6.10
CA LEU A 79 -2.75 3.46 6.38
C LEU A 79 -3.39 2.51 7.40
N ARG A 80 -4.10 3.02 8.41
CA ARG A 80 -4.83 2.18 9.37
C ARG A 80 -6.04 1.48 8.76
N THR A 81 -6.61 2.06 7.71
CA THR A 81 -7.78 1.49 7.02
C THR A 81 -7.38 0.26 6.20
N TYR A 82 -6.23 0.31 5.53
CA TYR A 82 -5.86 -0.72 4.54
C TYR A 82 -4.74 -1.66 4.96
N LEU A 83 -3.82 -1.25 5.84
CA LEU A 83 -2.70 -2.11 6.21
C LEU A 83 -3.12 -3.16 7.23
N PHE A 84 -2.55 -4.36 7.09
CA PHE A 84 -2.77 -5.50 7.98
C PHE A 84 -4.24 -5.98 8.05
N THR A 85 -5.00 -5.74 6.99
CA THR A 85 -6.34 -6.30 6.80
C THR A 85 -6.31 -7.48 5.84
N ASP A 86 -7.15 -8.48 6.09
CA ASP A 86 -7.41 -9.58 5.15
C ASP A 86 -8.60 -9.24 4.24
N GLY A 87 -8.68 -9.91 3.09
CA GLY A 87 -9.81 -9.78 2.15
C GLY A 87 -9.59 -8.73 1.06
N SER A 88 -10.68 -8.27 0.45
CA SER A 88 -10.63 -7.31 -0.65
C SER A 88 -10.33 -5.90 -0.14
N ILE A 89 -9.31 -5.24 -0.71
CA ILE A 89 -8.99 -3.84 -0.42
C ILE A 89 -10.16 -2.91 -0.79
N ILE A 90 -10.92 -3.24 -1.84
CA ILE A 90 -12.10 -2.48 -2.26
C ILE A 90 -13.21 -2.60 -1.21
N GLU A 91 -13.41 -3.79 -0.63
CA GLU A 91 -14.39 -3.97 0.45
C GLU A 91 -13.99 -3.21 1.74
N ALA A 92 -12.68 -3.11 2.01
CA ALA A 92 -12.16 -2.30 3.11
C ALA A 92 -12.47 -0.80 2.91
N GLU A 93 -12.33 -0.29 1.68
CA GLU A 93 -12.75 1.09 1.34
C GLU A 93 -14.25 1.29 1.54
N GLU A 94 -15.10 0.40 1.01
CA GLU A 94 -16.56 0.50 1.14
C GLU A 94 -17.01 0.52 2.61
N SER A 95 -16.37 -0.32 3.42
CA SER A 95 -16.60 -0.42 4.87
C SER A 95 -16.20 0.88 5.58
N ALA A 96 -15.04 1.45 5.25
CA ALA A 96 -14.55 2.70 5.83
C ALA A 96 -15.40 3.92 5.41
N MET A 97 -15.88 3.95 4.17
CA MET A 97 -16.71 5.03 3.62
C MET A 97 -18.21 4.93 4.01
N GLY A 98 -18.60 3.93 4.81
CA GLY A 98 -19.99 3.73 5.24
C GLY A 98 -20.96 3.46 4.08
N ARG A 99 -20.47 3.05 2.91
CA ARG A 99 -21.29 2.67 1.76
C ARG A 99 -21.78 1.23 1.90
N THR A 100 -22.50 0.92 2.96
CA THR A 100 -23.25 -0.34 3.04
C THR A 100 -24.51 -0.24 2.19
N GLY A 101 -24.33 -0.32 0.86
CA GLY A 101 -25.41 -0.50 -0.10
C GLY A 101 -25.71 -1.99 -0.27
N SER A 102 -26.77 -2.47 0.38
CA SER A 102 -27.44 -3.77 0.19
C SER A 102 -27.00 -4.60 -1.05
N SER A 103 -26.16 -5.60 -0.83
CA SER A 103 -26.11 -6.78 -1.70
C SER A 103 -26.02 -8.06 -0.87
N SER A 104 -27.17 -8.52 -0.38
CA SER A 104 -27.38 -9.96 -0.21
C SER A 104 -27.66 -10.57 -1.57
N PRO A 105 -27.17 -11.80 -1.82
CA PRO A 105 -28.09 -12.91 -1.70
C PRO A 105 -27.57 -13.89 -0.65
N LYS A 106 -28.38 -14.08 0.40
CA LYS A 106 -28.28 -15.26 1.25
C LYS A 106 -28.45 -16.50 0.37
N SER A 107 -27.43 -17.33 0.34
CA SER A 107 -27.53 -18.73 -0.08
C SER A 107 -28.61 -19.41 0.79
N GLY A 108 -29.81 -19.54 0.23
CA GLY A 108 -30.90 -20.28 0.83
C GLY A 108 -30.74 -21.76 0.50
N SER A 109 -30.10 -22.54 1.39
CA SER A 109 -30.22 -23.99 1.39
C SER A 109 -31.08 -24.45 2.57
N SER A 110 -32.37 -24.11 2.57
CA SER A 110 -33.35 -24.83 3.37
C SER A 110 -33.92 -25.97 2.53
N LEU A 111 -33.34 -27.16 2.69
CA LEU A 111 -33.87 -28.41 2.19
C LEU A 111 -35.29 -28.60 2.74
N SER A 112 -36.31 -28.40 1.90
CA SER A 112 -37.68 -28.77 2.21
C SER A 112 -37.78 -30.29 2.30
N ILE A 113 -37.77 -30.78 3.54
CA ILE A 113 -38.18 -32.13 3.92
C ILE A 113 -39.67 -32.25 3.61
N GLY A 114 -39.99 -32.80 2.43
CA GLY A 114 -41.35 -33.17 2.05
C GLY A 114 -41.71 -34.52 2.67
N ASN A 115 -42.27 -34.49 3.88
CA ASN A 115 -42.85 -35.66 4.53
C ASN A 115 -44.37 -35.73 4.23
N LEU A 116 -44.77 -36.83 3.60
CA LEU A 116 -46.03 -37.59 3.79
C LEU A 116 -47.42 -37.03 3.34
N LYS A 117 -48.01 -37.84 2.45
CA LYS A 117 -49.39 -38.40 2.41
C LYS A 117 -50.54 -37.58 1.79
N LYS A 118 -51.05 -38.11 0.67
CA LYS A 118 -52.22 -39.03 0.65
C LYS A 118 -52.09 -40.03 -0.48
#